data_AF-Q0PI11-F1
#
_entry.id   AF-Q0PI11-F1
#
_cell.length_a   1.000
_cell.length_b   1.000
_cell.length_c   1.000
_cell.angle_alpha   90.00
_cell.angle_beta   90.00
_cell.angle_gamma   90.00
#
_symmetry.space_group_name_H-M   'P 1'
#
loop_
_entity.id
_entity.type
_entity.pdbx_description
1 polymer ?
#
loop_
_entity_poly.entity_id
_entity_poly.type
_entity_poly.pdbx_seq_one_letter_code
_entity_poly.pdbx_strand_id
1 'polypeptide(L)'
;ITNNSNIKIDNVVFYDSLPKEVQLLPASVLINLEPQYNENFDGGIPLGTLNAYSSIMISFQVVIVSLPNSKLLKNSSTIEFSYTILDNGIPVTSLGEACSCEVITKVLDSILQC
;
A
#
# COMPACT_ATOMS: atom_id res chain seq x y z
N ILE A 1 3.74 -6.23 -0.29
CA ILE A 1 3.93 -6.41 1.17
C ILE A 1 4.54 -7.78 1.40
N THR A 2 5.60 -7.88 2.19
CA THR A 2 6.24 -9.16 2.52
C THR A 2 6.46 -9.24 4.02
N ASN A 3 5.96 -10.30 4.65
CA ASN A 3 6.27 -10.59 6.04
C ASN A 3 7.59 -11.34 6.11
N ASN A 4 8.68 -10.64 6.42
CA ASN A 4 10.02 -11.24 6.54
C ASN A 4 10.27 -11.92 7.90
N SER A 5 9.29 -11.94 8.80
CA SER A 5 9.44 -12.56 10.11
C SER A 5 9.10 -14.06 10.08
N ASN A 6 9.45 -14.76 11.15
CA ASN A 6 9.11 -16.16 11.38
C ASN A 6 7.74 -16.36 12.05
N ILE A 7 6.99 -15.29 12.31
CA ILE A 7 5.64 -15.34 12.89
C ILE A 7 4.62 -14.86 11.87
N LYS A 8 3.39 -15.37 11.95
CA LYS A 8 2.29 -14.79 11.18
C LYS A 8 1.92 -13.41 11.74
N ILE A 9 1.42 -12.55 10.88
CA ILE A 9 0.76 -11.31 11.26
C ILE A 9 -0.71 -11.39 10.86
N ASP A 10 -1.59 -10.87 11.70
CA ASP A 10 -3.04 -10.91 11.55
C ASP A 10 -3.59 -9.48 11.46
N ASN A 11 -4.82 -9.35 10.94
CA ASN A 11 -5.52 -8.07 10.78
C ASN A 11 -4.68 -7.04 10.01
N VAL A 12 -4.01 -7.48 8.94
CA VAL A 12 -3.22 -6.58 8.10
C VAL A 12 -4.18 -5.66 7.34
N VAL A 13 -3.95 -4.35 7.45
CA VAL A 13 -4.68 -3.31 6.72
C VAL A 13 -3.68 -2.45 5.96
N PHE A 14 -3.92 -2.25 4.67
CA PHE A 14 -3.09 -1.42 3.80
C PHE A 14 -3.69 -0.04 3.60
N TYR A 15 -2.85 0.99 3.67
CA TYR A 15 -3.19 2.39 3.44
C TYR A 15 -2.23 3.00 2.42
N ASP A 16 -2.73 3.92 1.60
CA ASP A 16 -1.91 4.71 0.69
C ASP A 16 -2.43 6.14 0.66
N SER A 17 -1.53 7.12 0.82
CA SER A 17 -1.87 8.53 0.78
C SER A 17 -1.42 9.11 -0.55
N LEU A 18 -2.31 9.01 -1.54
CA LEU A 18 -2.06 9.52 -2.88
C LEU A 18 -1.80 11.03 -2.86
N PRO A 19 -0.78 11.52 -3.59
CA PRO A 19 -0.59 12.94 -3.81
C PRO A 19 -1.83 13.60 -4.42
N LYS A 20 -2.11 14.84 -4.06
CA LYS A 20 -3.26 15.60 -4.58
C LYS A 20 -3.26 15.75 -6.11
N GLU A 21 -2.09 15.59 -6.74
CA GLU A 21 -1.90 15.67 -8.19
C GLU A 21 -2.44 14.44 -8.94
N VAL A 22 -2.74 13.36 -8.22
CA VAL A 22 -3.27 12.13 -8.79
C VAL A 22 -4.56 11.70 -8.11
N GLN A 23 -5.36 10.89 -8.82
CA GLN A 23 -6.53 10.21 -8.27
C GLN A 23 -6.46 8.73 -8.62
N LEU A 24 -6.93 7.87 -7.72
CA LEU A 24 -7.06 6.43 -7.98
C LEU A 24 -8.00 6.22 -9.17
N LEU A 25 -7.56 5.43 -10.16
CA LEU A 25 -8.45 4.99 -11.23
C LEU A 25 -9.41 3.94 -10.65
N PRO A 26 -10.74 4.14 -10.71
CA PRO A 26 -11.70 3.17 -10.19
C PRO A 26 -11.50 1.77 -10.78
N ALA A 27 -11.72 0.73 -9.97
CA ALA A 27 -11.56 -0.67 -10.36
C ALA A 27 -10.17 -1.06 -10.91
N SER A 28 -9.12 -0.30 -10.57
CA SER A 28 -7.74 -0.62 -10.99
C SER A 28 -6.94 -1.39 -9.94
N VAL A 29 -7.45 -1.49 -8.71
CA VAL A 29 -6.76 -2.17 -7.61
C VAL A 29 -6.82 -3.67 -7.83
N LEU A 30 -5.64 -4.31 -7.81
CA LEU A 30 -5.48 -5.76 -7.83
C LEU A 30 -4.74 -6.18 -6.55
N ILE A 31 -5.26 -7.21 -5.89
CA ILE A 31 -4.60 -7.89 -4.76
C ILE A 31 -4.28 -9.31 -5.20
N ASN A 32 -3.00 -9.66 -5.23
CA ASN A 32 -2.52 -10.94 -5.79
C ASN A 32 -3.10 -11.22 -7.19
N LEU A 33 -3.18 -10.18 -8.03
CA LEU A 33 -3.75 -10.19 -9.37
C LEU A 33 -5.29 -10.31 -9.44
N GLU A 34 -5.99 -10.41 -8.31
CA GLU A 34 -7.45 -10.44 -8.26
C GLU A 34 -8.03 -9.02 -8.12
N PRO A 35 -8.99 -8.65 -8.99
CA PRO A 35 -9.55 -7.30 -9.03
C PRO A 35 -10.39 -6.97 -7.81
N GLN A 36 -10.21 -5.76 -7.30
CA GLN A 36 -10.99 -5.18 -6.21
C GLN A 36 -11.76 -3.98 -6.71
N TYR A 37 -13.10 -4.07 -6.67
CA TYR A 37 -13.97 -3.13 -7.40
C TYR A 37 -14.39 -1.91 -6.59
N ASN A 38 -14.29 -1.94 -5.26
CA ASN A 38 -14.84 -0.92 -4.35
C ASN A 38 -13.83 -0.39 -3.32
N GLU A 39 -12.54 -0.60 -3.54
CA GLU A 39 -11.52 -0.19 -2.57
C GLU A 39 -11.23 1.30 -2.65
N ASN A 40 -11.21 1.96 -1.49
CA ASN A 40 -10.71 3.32 -1.31
C ASN A 40 -9.60 3.24 -0.25
N PHE A 41 -8.47 3.90 -0.50
CA PHE A 41 -7.36 3.96 0.46
C PHE A 41 -7.70 4.74 1.74
N ASP A 42 -8.67 5.67 1.71
CA ASP A 42 -9.03 6.49 2.89
C ASP A 42 -9.53 5.64 4.08
N GLY A 43 -10.15 4.49 3.81
CA GLY A 43 -10.65 3.56 4.82
C GLY A 43 -9.71 2.40 5.15
N GLY A 44 -8.60 2.29 4.41
CA GLY A 44 -7.73 1.13 4.42
C GLY A 44 -8.33 -0.09 3.70
N ILE A 45 -7.44 -0.94 3.19
CA ILE A 45 -7.77 -2.18 2.48
C ILE A 45 -7.40 -3.36 3.39
N PRO A 46 -8.38 -4.13 3.91
CA PRO A 46 -8.10 -5.29 4.75
C PRO A 46 -7.53 -6.44 3.90
N LEU A 47 -6.38 -6.95 4.33
CA LEU A 47 -5.67 -8.06 3.67
C LEU A 47 -5.74 -9.38 4.46
N GLY A 48 -6.26 -9.33 5.69
CA GLY A 48 -6.41 -10.49 6.56
C GLY A 48 -5.10 -10.93 7.20
N THR A 49 -4.79 -12.21 7.12
CA THR A 49 -3.60 -12.81 7.73
C THR A 49 -2.50 -12.99 6.69
N LEU A 50 -1.28 -12.60 7.05
CA LEU A 50 -0.07 -12.85 6.26
C LEU A 50 0.86 -13.80 7.03
N ASN A 51 1.01 -15.02 6.52
CA ASN A 51 1.87 -16.04 7.11
C ASN A 51 3.34 -15.61 7.14
N ALA A 52 4.12 -16.26 8.01
CA ALA A 52 5.57 -16.09 8.03
C ALA A 52 6.16 -16.30 6.62
N TYR A 53 7.08 -15.41 6.23
CA TYR A 53 7.77 -15.43 4.93
C TYR A 53 6.87 -15.37 3.69
N SER A 54 5.62 -14.95 3.83
CA SER A 54 4.69 -14.81 2.70
C SER A 54 4.52 -13.36 2.26
N SER A 55 4.00 -13.19 1.05
CA SER A 55 3.81 -11.89 0.41
C SER A 55 2.41 -11.73 -0.14
N ILE A 56 1.93 -10.49 -0.12
CA ILE A 56 0.77 -10.02 -0.88
C ILE A 56 1.24 -8.94 -1.84
N MET A 57 0.87 -9.04 -3.10
CA MET A 57 1.12 -8.02 -4.11
C MET A 57 -0.10 -7.13 -4.26
N ILE A 58 0.11 -5.82 -4.20
CA ILE A 58 -0.92 -4.82 -4.49
C ILE A 58 -0.43 -3.99 -5.67
N SER A 59 -1.27 -3.83 -6.68
CA SER A 59 -1.02 -2.94 -7.82
C SER A 59 -2.28 -2.15 -8.11
N PHE A 60 -2.12 -0.89 -8.47
CA PHE A 60 -3.22 0.01 -8.82
C PHE A 60 -2.75 1.03 -9.84
N GLN A 61 -3.70 1.70 -10.49
CA GLN A 61 -3.41 2.75 -11.45
C GLN A 61 -3.96 4.07 -10.93
N VAL A 62 -3.28 5.16 -11.25
CA VAL A 62 -3.72 6.51 -10.94
C VAL A 62 -3.78 7.35 -12.20
N VAL A 63 -4.64 8.36 -12.20
CA VAL A 63 -4.73 9.38 -13.24
C VAL A 63 -4.15 10.68 -12.71
N ILE A 64 -3.32 11.34 -13.51
CA ILE A 64 -2.79 12.68 -13.19
C ILE A 64 -3.90 13.70 -13.44
N VAL A 65 -4.31 14.41 -12.39
CA VAL A 65 -5.35 15.44 -12.47
C VAL A 65 -4.78 16.86 -12.43
N SER A 66 -3.53 17.02 -12.00
CA SER A 66 -2.80 18.28 -12.13
C SER A 66 -1.29 18.05 -12.22
N LEU A 67 -0.57 18.95 -12.90
CA LEU A 67 0.89 18.85 -13.02
C LEU A 67 1.56 19.39 -11.75
N PRO A 68 2.40 18.59 -11.05
CA PRO A 68 3.17 19.10 -9.93
C PRO A 68 4.21 20.12 -10.42
N ASN A 69 4.34 21.25 -9.70
CA ASN A 69 5.35 22.28 -10.01
C ASN A 69 6.79 21.71 -9.99
N SER A 70 7.04 20.72 -9.14
CA SER A 70 8.32 20.01 -9.05
C SER A 70 8.58 19.07 -10.22
N LYS A 71 7.55 18.76 -11.03
CA LYS A 71 7.53 17.68 -12.03
C LYS A 71 7.83 16.29 -11.44
N LEU A 72 7.68 16.14 -10.13
CA LEU A 72 7.90 14.91 -9.39
C LEU A 72 6.65 14.55 -8.61
N LEU A 73 6.15 13.33 -8.82
CA LEU A 73 5.13 12.69 -8.00
C LEU A 73 5.82 11.74 -7.03
N LYS A 74 5.44 11.79 -5.76
CA LYS A 74 6.01 11.00 -4.67
C LYS A 74 4.90 10.19 -4.03
N ASN A 75 4.98 8.87 -4.03
CA ASN A 75 3.96 8.02 -3.40
C ASN A 75 4.57 7.14 -2.31
N SER A 76 3.84 6.96 -1.22
CA SER A 76 4.22 6.06 -0.13
C SER A 76 2.97 5.42 0.47
N SER A 77 3.13 4.19 0.96
CA SER A 77 2.06 3.41 1.57
C SER A 77 2.47 2.95 2.96
N THR A 78 1.48 2.60 3.76
CA THR A 78 1.62 2.11 5.13
C THR A 78 0.78 0.86 5.31
N ILE A 79 1.22 -0.05 6.18
CA ILE A 79 0.38 -1.11 6.70
C ILE A 79 0.29 -1.01 8.22
N GLU A 80 -0.86 -1.37 8.75
CA GLU A 80 -1.05 -1.69 10.17
C GLU A 80 -1.35 -3.17 10.29
N PHE A 81 -0.90 -3.81 11.37
CA PHE A 81 -1.12 -5.22 11.63
C PHE A 81 -1.02 -5.55 13.11
N SER A 82 -1.43 -6.76 13.46
CA SER A 82 -1.25 -7.34 14.79
C SER A 82 -0.39 -8.60 14.71
N TYR A 83 0.33 -8.90 15.80
CA TYR A 83 1.11 -10.12 15.90
C TYR A 83 1.10 -10.64 17.33
N THR A 84 1.22 -11.96 17.49
CA THR A 84 1.22 -12.63 18.79
C THR A 84 2.53 -13.39 18.98
N ILE A 85 3.20 -13.13 20.09
CA ILE A 85 4.40 -13.86 20.54
C ILE A 85 4.13 -14.57 21.86
N LEU A 86 4.94 -15.57 22.19
CA LEU A 86 4.92 -16.21 23.51
C LEU A 86 5.97 -15.55 24.40
N ASP A 87 5.54 -14.83 25.43
CA ASP A 87 6.40 -14.34 26.50
C ASP A 87 6.29 -15.30 27.69
N ASN A 88 7.34 -16.07 27.97
CA ASN A 88 7.34 -17.12 28.99
C ASN A 88 6.15 -18.12 28.88
N GLY A 89 5.75 -18.43 27.64
CA GLY A 89 4.63 -19.34 27.35
C GLY A 89 3.24 -18.68 27.39
N ILE A 90 3.16 -17.38 27.70
CA ILE A 90 1.91 -16.62 27.67
C ILE A 90 1.80 -15.91 26.32
N PRO A 91 0.69 -16.05 25.58
CA PRO A 91 0.47 -15.32 24.35
C PRO A 91 0.24 -13.84 24.62
N VAL A 92 1.08 -12.99 24.02
CA VAL A 92 0.98 -11.53 24.07
C VAL A 92 0.75 -11.01 22.65
N THR A 93 -0.34 -10.26 22.47
CA THR A 93 -0.68 -9.64 21.19
C THR A 93 -0.30 -8.16 21.20
N SER A 94 0.36 -7.70 20.14
CA SER A 94 0.78 -6.31 19.96
C SER A 94 0.38 -5.82 18.57
N LEU A 95 0.31 -4.49 18.43
CA LEU A 95 0.13 -3.82 17.15
C LEU A 95 1.49 -3.44 16.55
N GLY A 96 1.56 -3.41 15.23
CA GLY A 96 2.71 -2.97 14.46
C GLY A 96 2.29 -2.13 13.26
N GLU A 97 3.21 -1.30 12.81
CA GLU A 97 3.06 -0.46 11.62
C GLU A 97 4.34 -0.59 10.78
N ALA A 98 4.20 -0.57 9.45
CA ALA A 98 5.35 -0.52 8.56
C ALA A 98 5.03 0.34 7.32
N CYS A 99 6.00 1.14 6.88
CA CYS A 99 5.87 2.00 5.71
C CYS A 99 6.69 1.47 4.53
N SER A 100 6.23 1.73 3.31
CA SER A 100 7.01 1.49 2.09
C SER A 100 8.10 2.55 1.90
N CYS A 101 9.06 2.27 1.03
CA CYS A 101 9.90 3.31 0.46
C CYS A 101 9.05 4.24 -0.43
N GLU A 102 9.51 5.49 -0.55
CA GLU A 102 8.90 6.45 -1.47
C GLU A 102 9.21 6.07 -2.93
N VAL A 103 8.18 6.06 -3.77
CA VAL A 103 8.30 5.92 -5.22
C VAL A 103 8.23 7.31 -5.85
N ILE A 104 9.27 7.70 -6.59
CA ILE A 104 9.36 9.00 -7.27
C ILE A 104 9.15 8.82 -8.78
N THR A 105 8.10 9.42 -9.31
CA THR A 105 7.79 9.43 -10.75
C THR A 105 7.97 10.82 -11.33
N LYS A 106 8.78 10.95 -12.39
CA LYS A 106 8.96 12.21 -13.10
C LYS A 106 7.85 12.39 -14.14
N VAL A 107 7.14 13.50 -14.06
CA VAL A 107 6.13 13.89 -15.05
C VAL A 107 6.81 14.74 -16.12
N LEU A 108 6.75 14.30 -17.37
CA LEU A 108 7.24 15.07 -18.50
C LEU A 108 6.10 15.89 -19.08
N ASP A 109 6.33 17.19 -19.27
CA ASP A 109 5.45 18.00 -20.10
C ASP A 109 5.60 17.50 -21.53
N SER A 110 4.54 16.93 -22.08
CA SER A 110 4.47 16.66 -23.51
C SER A 110 4.24 17.98 -24.22
N ILE A 111 5.33 18.71 -24.52
CA ILE A 111 5.26 19.80 -25.47
C ILE A 111 5.36 19.15 -26.86
N LEU A 112 4.21 18.91 -27.48
CA LEU A 112 4.16 18.83 -28.94
C LEU A 112 4.51 20.23 -29.46
N GLN A 113 5.80 20.47 -29.71
CA GLN A 113 6.22 21.55 -30.59
C GLN A 113 6.00 21.06 -32.02
N CYS A 114 4.96 21.57 -32.67
CA CYS A 114 4.95 21.67 -34.13
C CYS A 114 5.82 22.86 -34.55
#